data_AF-A0A7K3DCV7-F1
#
_entry.id   AF-A0A7K3DCV7-F1
#
_cell.length_a   1.000
_cell.length_b   1.000
_cell.length_c   1.000
_cell.angle_alpha   90.00
_cell.angle_beta   90.00
_cell.angle_gamma   90.00
#
_symmetry.space_group_name_H-M   'P 1'
#
loop_
_entity.id
_entity.type
_entity.pdbx_description
1 polymer ?
#
loop_
_entity_poly.entity_id
_entity_poly.type
_entity_poly.pdbx_seq_one_letter_code
_entity_poly.pdbx_strand_id
1 'polypeptide(L)' 'MTDRIPYLGRVCPNCDGFPVVAVSSGLCRDDHGHLHTMTVTCTTCRGTGCVKARRVRISRLEVAA' A
#
# COMPACT_ATOMS: atom_id res chain seq x y z
N MET A 1 -9.67 6.68 -14.96
CA MET A 1 -8.24 6.85 -15.31
C MET A 1 -7.42 6.00 -14.33
N THR A 2 -7.30 4.70 -14.61
CA THR A 2 -6.42 3.81 -13.84
C THR A 2 -5.47 3.21 -14.86
N ASP A 3 -4.29 3.79 -14.97
CA ASP A 3 -3.20 3.21 -15.74
C ASP A 3 -2.82 1.89 -15.06
N ARG A 4 -3.18 0.78 -15.69
CA ARG A 4 -2.74 -0.55 -15.27
C ARG A 4 -1.30 -0.71 -15.72
N ILE A 5 -0.37 -0.08 -15.02
CA ILE A 5 1.02 -0.51 -15.07
C ILE A 5 1.00 -2.00 -14.73
N PRO A 6 1.53 -2.89 -15.59
CA PRO A 6 1.64 -4.30 -15.28
C PRO A 6 2.69 -4.43 -14.18
N TYR A 7 2.25 -4.20 -12.95
CA TYR A 7 3.10 -4.33 -11.80
C TYR A 7 3.46 -5.81 -11.72
N LEU A 8 4.72 -6.14 -11.95
CA LEU A 8 5.28 -7.51 -11.92
C LEU A 8 5.19 -8.18 -10.53
N GLY A 9 4.45 -7.59 -9.59
CA GLY A 9 4.24 -8.05 -8.23
C GLY A 9 2.77 -7.91 -7.82
N ARG A 10 2.43 -8.44 -6.65
CA ARG A 10 1.05 -8.39 -6.14
C ARG A 10 0.75 -6.98 -5.63
N VAL A 11 -0.47 -6.50 -5.86
CA VAL A 11 -0.97 -5.29 -5.19
C VAL A 11 -0.73 -5.43 -3.69
N CYS A 12 -0.21 -4.38 -3.06
CA CYS A 12 0.06 -4.42 -1.63
C CYS A 12 -1.28 -4.47 -0.87
N PRO A 13 -1.55 -5.53 -0.08
CA PRO A 13 -2.83 -5.67 0.62
C PRO A 13 -3.01 -4.68 1.77
N ASN A 14 -1.96 -3.95 2.15
CA ASN A 14 -2.03 -2.96 3.23
C ASN A 14 -2.49 -1.58 2.75
N CYS A 15 -2.33 -1.29 1.46
CA CYS A 15 -2.71 0.01 0.90
C CYS A 15 -3.57 -0.11 -0.37
N ASP A 16 -3.91 -1.34 -0.77
CA ASP A 16 -4.76 -1.65 -1.93
C ASP A 16 -4.35 -0.96 -3.24
N GLY A 17 -3.06 -0.68 -3.39
CA GLY A 17 -2.51 0.02 -4.56
C GLY A 17 -2.48 1.55 -4.46
N PHE A 18 -2.79 2.13 -3.29
CA PHE A 18 -2.69 3.57 -3.00
C PHE A 18 -1.54 3.84 -2.01
N PRO A 19 -0.28 3.80 -2.47
CA PRO A 19 0.86 3.78 -1.56
C PRO A 19 1.25 5.15 -0.98
N VAL A 20 0.74 6.24 -1.55
CA VAL A 20 0.98 7.62 -1.11
C VAL A 20 -0.35 8.37 -1.16
N VAL A 21 -0.79 8.88 -0.02
CA VAL A 21 -2.06 9.62 0.10
C VAL A 21 -1.85 10.91 0.89
N ALA A 22 -2.61 11.94 0.54
CA ALA A 22 -2.69 13.17 1.32
C ALA A 22 -3.83 13.02 2.34
N VAL A 23 -3.51 13.24 3.62
CA VAL A 23 -4.47 13.17 4.72
C VAL A 23 -4.52 14.52 5.41
N SER A 24 -5.70 15.12 5.50
CA SER A 24 -5.91 16.33 6.30
C SER A 24 -6.26 15.94 7.73
N SER A 25 -5.46 16.39 8.69
CA SER A 25 -5.74 16.18 10.11
C SER A 25 -6.71 17.24 10.61
N GLY A 26 -7.85 16.82 11.15
CA GLY A 26 -8.83 17.70 11.78
C GLY A 26 -8.38 18.31 13.11
N LEU A 27 -7.24 17.87 13.66
CA LEU A 27 -6.76 18.31 14.97
C LEU A 27 -6.16 19.71 14.98
N CYS A 28 -5.53 20.13 13.87
CA CYS A 28 -4.82 21.41 13.80
C CYS A 28 -5.25 22.20 12.56
N ARG A 29 -5.52 23.49 12.78
CA ARG A 29 -5.72 24.48 11.71
C ARG A 29 -4.59 25.50 11.75
N ASP A 30 -4.19 25.99 10.59
CA ASP A 30 -3.30 27.15 10.52
C ASP A 30 -4.04 28.45 10.90
N ASP A 31 -3.30 29.56 10.99
CA ASP A 31 -3.84 30.88 11.36
C ASP A 31 -4.89 31.39 10.36
N HIS A 32 -4.92 30.82 9.15
CA HIS A 32 -5.89 31.14 8.09
C HIS A 32 -7.08 30.17 8.07
N GLY A 33 -7.10 29.19 8.97
CA GLY A 33 -8.17 28.21 9.12
C GLY A 33 -8.05 26.96 8.24
N HIS A 34 -6.95 26.76 7.50
CA HIS A 34 -6.77 25.56 6.70
C HIS A 34 -6.38 24.37 7.56
N LEU A 35 -6.87 23.19 7.18
CA LEU A 35 -6.45 21.94 7.79
C LEU A 35 -5.02 21.60 7.39
N HIS A 36 -4.24 21.19 8.37
CA HIS A 36 -2.91 20.67 8.09
C HIS A 36 -3.01 19.37 7.29
N THR A 37 -2.44 19.37 6.08
CA THR A 37 -2.43 18.20 5.19
C THR A 37 -1.03 17.60 5.16
N MET A 38 -0.95 16.31 5.47
CA MET A 38 0.30 15.57 5.52
C MET A 38 0.25 14.39 4.56
N THR A 39 1.39 14.10 3.94
CA THR A 39 1.54 12.96 3.04
C THR A 39 1.90 11.72 3.84
N VAL A 40 1.10 10.68 3.70
CA VAL A 40 1.33 9.38 4.34
C VAL A 40 1.78 8.39 3.27
N THR A 41 2.87 7.69 3.55
CA THR A 41 3.42 6.63 2.68
C THR A 41 3.24 5.27 3.33
N CYS A 42 2.76 4.28 2.57
CA CYS A 42 2.65 2.91 3.05
C CYS A 42 4.05 2.33 3.33
N THR A 43 4.33 2.01 4.59
CA THR A 43 5.63 1.50 5.03
C THR A 43 5.93 0.09 4.52
N THR A 44 4.89 -0.72 4.30
CA THR A 44 5.00 -2.10 3.79
C THR A 44 5.53 -2.17 2.37
N CYS A 45 5.01 -1.34 1.47
CA CYS A 45 5.46 -1.28 0.07
C CYS A 45 6.41 -0.12 -0.23
N ARG A 46 6.67 0.74 0.76
CA ARG A 46 7.55 1.93 0.67
C ARG A 46 7.20 2.85 -0.50
N GLY A 47 5.92 3.15 -0.68
CA GLY A 47 5.48 4.07 -1.74
C GLY A 47 5.27 3.43 -3.11
N THR A 48 5.55 2.14 -3.28
CA THR A 48 5.51 1.51 -4.60
C THR A 48 4.15 0.92 -5.00
N GLY A 49 3.24 0.68 -4.04
CA GLY A 49 1.89 0.17 -4.33
C GLY A 49 1.82 -1.35 -4.52
N CYS A 50 2.97 -2.03 -4.51
CA CYS A 50 3.03 -3.46 -4.64
C CYS A 50 4.08 -4.08 -3.70
N VAL A 51 3.88 -5.36 -3.41
CA VAL A 51 4.89 -6.22 -2.79
C VAL A 51 5.34 -7.31 -3.75
N LYS A 52 6.59 -7.78 -3.58
CA LYS A 52 7.07 -8.97 -4.29
C LYS A 52 6.13 -10.13 -3.99
N ALA A 53 5.76 -10.91 -5.01
CA ALA A 53 4.95 -12.09 -4.80
C ALA A 53 5.67 -13.02 -3.81
N ARG A 54 5.04 -13.29 -2.65
CA ARG A 54 5.57 -14.24 -1.68
C ARG A 54 5.66 -15.59 -2.39
N ARG A 55 6.87 -16.13 -2.55
CA ARG A 55 7.05 -17.52 -2.95
C ARG A 55 6.50 -18.37 -1.81
N VAL A 56 5.33 -18.97 -2.01
CA VAL A 56 4.85 -20.03 -1.13
C VAL A 56 5.80 -21.20 -1.34
N ARG A 57 6.52 -21.62 -0.29
CA ARG A 57 7.16 -22.94 -0.31
C ARG A 57 6.01 -23.94 -0.30
N ILE A 58 5.82 -24.67 -1.39
CA ILE A 58 4.96 -25.85 -1.38
C ILE A 58 5.75 -26.90 -0.60
N SER A 59 5.56 -26.95 0.72
CA SER A 59 5.92 -28.15 1.48
C SER A 59 5.02 -29.25 0.95
N ARG A 60 5.63 -30.24 0.30
CA ARG A 60 5.02 -31.46 -0.20
C ARG A 60 4.07 -32.01 0.87
N LEU A 61 2.77 -31.83 0.69
CA LEU A 61 1.78 -32.65 1.38
C LEU A 61 1.95 -34.03 0.75
N GLU A 62 2.69 -34.89 1.43
CA GLU A 62 2.69 -36.32 1.13
C GLU A 62 1.28 -36.81 1.43
N VAL A 63 0.49 -37.00 0.37
CA VAL A 63 -0.75 -37.76 0.44
C VAL A 63 -0.32 -39.20 0.69
N ALA A 64 -0.32 -39.60 1.95
CA ALA A 64 -0.16 -40.98 2.35
C ALA A 64 -1.46 -41.73 2.05
N ALA A 65 -1.30 -42.77 1.22
CA ALA A 65 -2.13 -43.97 1.01
C ALA A 65 -3.58 -43.79 0.54
#